data_AF-A0A8W8KZ34-F1
#
_entry.id   AF-A0A8W8KZ34-F1
#
_cell.length_a   1.000
_cell.length_b   1.000
_cell.length_c   1.000
_cell.angle_alpha   90.00
_cell.angle_beta   90.00
_cell.angle_gamma   90.00
#
_symmetry.space_group_name_H-M   'P 1'
#
loop_
_entity.id
_entity.type
_entity.pdbx_description
1 polymer ?
#
loop_
_entity_poly.entity_id
_entity_poly.type
_entity_poly.pdbx_seq_one_letter_code
_entity_poly.pdbx_strand_id
1 'polypeptide(L)'
;MEKTSDGSYVKDGKVVWEPKSEKIKESCKNRAEEFDLRRQTIDDANPCFEEGQMALECLKKNMYNKAKCSLEFENTRACKKFWFKVKRNRMLNGIHPFLPDKEEREEVKKQYAHLLKD
;
A
#
# COMPACT_ATOMS: atom_id res chain seq x y z
N MET A 1 21.59 10.93 -1.98
CA MET A 1 21.06 11.87 -2.98
C MET A 1 19.64 11.45 -3.23
N GLU A 2 18.70 12.30 -2.89
CA GLU A 2 17.27 12.02 -2.88
C GLU A 2 16.59 12.93 -3.89
N LYS A 3 15.59 12.41 -4.59
CA LYS A 3 14.79 13.19 -5.53
C LYS A 3 13.54 13.71 -4.83
N THR A 4 13.28 15.01 -4.92
CA THR A 4 12.09 15.67 -4.37
C THR A 4 10.92 15.63 -5.37
N SER A 5 9.73 16.00 -4.92
CA SER A 5 8.48 15.96 -5.72
C SER A 5 8.49 16.93 -6.91
N ASP A 6 9.11 18.10 -6.76
CA ASP A 6 9.36 19.06 -7.85
C ASP A 6 10.44 18.61 -8.84
N GLY A 7 11.03 17.42 -8.62
CA GLY A 7 12.04 16.82 -9.47
C GLY A 7 13.47 17.20 -9.14
N SER A 8 13.70 18.07 -8.14
CA SER A 8 15.04 18.47 -7.69
C SER A 8 15.78 17.30 -7.02
N TYR A 9 17.11 17.38 -6.97
CA TYR A 9 17.94 16.43 -6.26
C TYR A 9 18.64 17.10 -5.08
N VAL A 10 18.54 16.45 -3.92
CA VAL A 10 19.10 16.91 -2.65
C VAL A 10 20.16 15.92 -2.17
N LYS A 11 21.28 16.43 -1.66
CA LYS A 11 22.31 15.64 -0.99
C LYS A 11 22.72 16.37 0.30
N ASP A 12 22.67 15.68 1.42
CA ASP A 12 23.01 16.23 2.74
C ASP A 12 22.23 17.52 3.07
N GLY A 13 20.93 17.54 2.73
CA GLY A 13 20.04 18.68 2.91
C GLY A 13 20.23 19.84 1.92
N LYS A 14 21.19 19.75 0.98
CA LYS A 14 21.45 20.79 -0.02
C LYS A 14 20.97 20.38 -1.40
N VAL A 15 20.28 21.27 -2.10
CA VAL A 15 19.92 21.07 -3.50
C VAL A 15 21.19 21.04 -4.34
N VAL A 16 21.45 19.91 -5.00
CA VAL A 16 22.60 19.72 -5.90
C VAL A 16 22.21 19.87 -7.36
N TRP A 17 20.92 19.75 -7.68
CA TRP A 17 20.37 20.00 -9.00
C TRP A 17 18.87 20.31 -8.89
N GLU A 18 18.38 21.22 -9.72
CA GLU A 18 16.96 21.52 -9.85
C GLU A 18 16.58 21.79 -11.32
N PRO A 19 15.32 21.51 -11.73
CA PRO A 19 14.85 21.92 -13.04
C PRO A 19 14.87 23.45 -13.20
N LYS A 20 15.44 23.97 -14.29
CA LYS A 20 15.50 25.43 -14.53
C LYS A 20 14.16 26.07 -14.93
N SER A 21 13.20 25.26 -15.38
CA SER A 21 11.90 25.74 -15.85
C SER A 21 10.86 25.50 -14.77
N GLU A 22 10.17 26.56 -14.37
CA GLU A 22 9.07 26.46 -13.40
C GLU A 22 7.96 25.54 -13.89
N LYS A 23 7.68 25.56 -15.20
CA LYS A 23 6.73 24.62 -15.82
C LYS A 23 7.14 23.16 -15.64
N ILE A 24 8.44 22.87 -15.67
CA ILE A 24 8.95 21.51 -15.46
C ILE A 24 8.85 21.12 -13.98
N LYS A 25 9.17 22.05 -13.06
CA LYS A 25 9.01 21.82 -11.61
C LYS A 25 7.57 21.48 -11.26
N GLU A 26 6.64 22.31 -11.74
CA GLU A 26 5.20 22.12 -11.52
C GLU A 26 4.69 20.81 -12.14
N SER A 27 5.12 20.49 -13.36
CA SER A 27 4.78 19.21 -14.00
C SER A 27 5.30 18.00 -13.19
N CYS A 28 6.51 18.08 -12.63
CA CYS A 28 7.04 17.03 -11.77
C CYS A 28 6.23 16.88 -10.48
N LYS A 29 5.88 18.01 -9.85
CA LYS A 29 5.07 18.06 -8.64
C LYS A 29 3.69 17.43 -8.84
N ASN A 30 2.98 17.85 -9.89
CA ASN A 30 1.65 17.31 -10.22
C ASN A 30 1.70 15.78 -10.43
N ARG A 31 2.75 15.29 -11.09
CA ARG A 31 2.94 13.84 -11.30
C ARG A 31 3.21 13.10 -9.99
N ALA A 32 3.95 13.70 -9.06
CA ALA A 32 4.19 13.13 -7.74
C ALA A 32 2.89 13.07 -6.93
N GLU A 33 2.10 14.15 -6.93
CA GLU A 33 0.80 14.22 -6.26
C GLU A 33 -0.20 13.19 -6.84
N GLU A 34 -0.26 13.04 -8.17
CA GLU A 34 -1.08 12.01 -8.81
C GLU A 34 -0.67 10.60 -8.38
N PHE A 35 0.64 10.35 -8.27
CA PHE A 35 1.17 9.08 -7.80
C PHE A 35 0.77 8.79 -6.35
N ASP A 36 0.87 9.78 -5.47
CA ASP A 36 0.51 9.65 -4.05
C ASP A 36 -0.99 9.44 -3.87
N LEU A 37 -1.83 10.18 -4.60
CA LEU A 37 -3.28 9.97 -4.60
C LEU A 37 -3.65 8.56 -5.09
N ARG A 38 -3.00 8.09 -6.15
CA ARG A 38 -3.21 6.72 -6.65
C ARG A 38 -2.76 5.68 -5.61
N ARG A 39 -1.68 5.94 -4.88
CA ARG A 39 -1.22 5.04 -3.81
C ARG A 39 -2.24 4.98 -2.67
N GLN A 40 -2.73 6.13 -2.21
CA GLN A 40 -3.75 6.23 -1.15
C GLN A 40 -5.04 5.53 -1.54
N THR A 41 -5.58 5.78 -2.75
CA THR A 41 -6.80 5.12 -3.23
C THR A 41 -6.66 3.59 -3.29
N ILE A 42 -5.48 3.06 -3.61
CA ILE A 42 -5.22 1.61 -3.57
C ILE A 42 -5.20 1.09 -2.13
N ASP A 43 -4.59 1.81 -1.19
CA ASP A 43 -4.57 1.45 0.23
C ASP A 43 -5.99 1.43 0.83
N ASP A 44 -6.78 2.45 0.51
CA ASP A 44 -8.16 2.57 0.98
C ASP A 44 -9.08 1.49 0.37
N ALA A 45 -8.78 0.99 -0.83
CA ALA A 45 -9.55 -0.07 -1.47
C ALA A 45 -9.05 -1.50 -1.16
N ASN A 46 -7.75 -1.66 -0.88
CA ASN A 46 -7.12 -2.97 -0.65
C ASN A 46 -6.76 -3.14 0.83
N PRO A 47 -7.50 -3.97 1.59
CA PRO A 47 -7.20 -4.17 3.01
C PRO A 47 -5.92 -4.98 3.27
N CYS A 48 -5.24 -5.45 2.22
CA CYS A 48 -3.94 -6.11 2.28
C CYS A 48 -2.83 -5.30 1.58
N PHE A 49 -2.97 -3.97 1.50
CA PHE A 49 -2.01 -3.11 0.83
C PHE A 49 -0.64 -3.16 1.50
N GLU A 50 -0.60 -3.01 2.82
CA GLU A 50 0.63 -3.00 3.62
C GLU A 50 1.42 -4.31 3.54
N GLU A 51 0.76 -5.47 3.64
CA GLU A 51 1.40 -6.78 3.48
C GLU A 51 2.01 -6.93 2.08
N GLY A 52 1.32 -6.41 1.06
CA GLY A 52 1.85 -6.36 -0.31
C GLY A 52 3.07 -5.45 -0.44
N GLN A 53 3.09 -4.30 0.26
CA GLN A 53 4.27 -3.42 0.29
C GLN A 53 5.45 -4.10 0.98
N MET A 54 5.24 -4.76 2.12
CA MET A 54 6.27 -5.53 2.82
C MET A 54 6.89 -6.61 1.92
N ALA A 55 6.07 -7.38 1.20
CA ALA A 55 6.55 -8.38 0.25
C ALA A 55 7.38 -7.75 -0.89
N LEU A 56 6.94 -6.61 -1.43
CA LEU A 56 7.67 -5.89 -2.47
C LEU A 56 8.99 -5.32 -1.95
N GLU A 57 9.02 -4.79 -0.72
CA GLU A 57 10.24 -4.31 -0.08
C GLU A 57 11.24 -5.44 0.17
N CYS A 58 10.78 -6.59 0.65
CA CYS A 58 11.64 -7.76 0.80
C CYS A 58 12.25 -8.16 -0.56
N LEU A 59 11.45 -8.19 -1.62
CA LEU A 59 11.96 -8.48 -2.97
C LEU A 59 13.02 -7.46 -3.41
N LYS A 60 12.77 -6.16 -3.25
CA LYS A 60 13.74 -5.10 -3.59
C LYS A 60 15.07 -5.29 -2.83
N LYS A 61 15.00 -5.59 -1.53
CA LYS A 61 16.18 -5.82 -0.67
C LYS A 61 16.94 -7.09 -1.06
N ASN A 62 16.26 -8.10 -1.61
CA ASN A 62 16.82 -9.42 -1.90
C ASN A 62 17.02 -9.69 -3.39
N MET A 63 17.16 -8.65 -4.22
CA MET A 63 17.33 -8.77 -5.68
C MET A 63 16.25 -9.66 -6.32
N TYR A 64 15.01 -9.53 -5.84
CA TYR A 64 13.84 -10.28 -6.27
C TYR A 64 13.92 -11.81 -6.06
N ASN A 65 14.80 -12.28 -5.17
CA ASN A 65 14.82 -13.67 -4.76
C ASN A 65 13.62 -14.00 -3.86
N LYS A 66 12.59 -14.63 -4.44
CA LYS A 66 11.35 -14.99 -3.77
C LYS A 66 11.55 -15.92 -2.56
N ALA A 67 12.54 -16.81 -2.60
CA ALA A 67 12.78 -17.77 -1.52
C ALA A 67 13.18 -17.10 -0.20
N LYS A 68 13.73 -15.88 -0.27
CA LYS A 68 14.10 -15.07 0.90
C LYS A 68 12.95 -14.30 1.51
N CYS A 69 11.77 -14.32 0.87
CA CYS A 69 10.60 -13.51 1.24
C CYS A 69 9.34 -14.35 1.50
N SER A 70 9.51 -15.61 1.87
CA SER A 70 8.39 -16.54 2.06
C SER A 70 7.43 -16.07 3.13
N LEU A 71 7.94 -15.50 4.22
CA LEU A 71 7.13 -14.99 5.34
C LEU A 71 6.22 -13.83 4.90
N GLU A 72 6.75 -12.87 4.15
CA GLU A 72 5.98 -11.73 3.67
C GLU A 72 4.88 -12.16 2.67
N PHE A 73 5.16 -13.19 1.86
CA PHE A 73 4.14 -13.78 0.99
C PHE A 73 3.08 -14.57 1.76
N GLU A 74 3.46 -15.28 2.82
CA GLU A 74 2.52 -15.95 3.71
C GLU A 74 1.60 -14.94 4.41
N ASN A 75 2.14 -13.83 4.91
CA ASN A 75 1.36 -12.73 5.48
C ASN A 75 0.35 -12.17 4.47
N THR A 76 0.81 -11.90 3.24
CA THR A 76 -0.07 -11.43 2.15
C THR A 76 -1.18 -12.44 1.85
N ARG A 77 -0.88 -13.75 1.86
CA ARG A 77 -1.85 -14.82 1.62
C ARG A 77 -2.85 -14.95 2.76
N ALA A 78 -2.39 -14.88 4.00
CA ALA A 78 -3.23 -14.93 5.20
C ALA A 78 -4.20 -13.74 5.22
N CYS A 79 -3.71 -12.52 4.95
CA CYS A 79 -4.53 -11.33 4.84
C CYS A 79 -5.65 -11.50 3.78
N LYS A 80 -5.29 -11.96 2.56
CA LYS A 80 -6.27 -12.19 1.50
C LYS A 80 -7.30 -13.26 1.87
N LYS A 81 -6.88 -14.35 2.52
CA LYS A 81 -7.78 -15.42 2.99
C LYS A 81 -8.78 -14.85 4.01
N PHE A 82 -8.30 -14.08 4.98
CA PHE A 82 -9.14 -13.46 6.01
C PHE A 82 -10.19 -12.53 5.40
N TRP A 83 -9.77 -11.53 4.61
CA TRP A 83 -10.69 -10.57 4.01
C TRP A 83 -11.64 -11.19 3.00
N PHE A 84 -11.25 -12.29 2.34
CA PHE A 84 -12.18 -13.07 1.54
C PHE A 84 -13.28 -13.72 2.38
N LYS A 85 -12.94 -14.34 3.53
CA LYS A 85 -13.94 -14.92 4.44
C LYS A 85 -14.88 -13.81 4.99
N VAL A 86 -14.33 -12.67 5.41
CA VAL A 86 -15.11 -11.50 5.87
C VAL A 86 -16.06 -11.00 4.78
N LYS A 87 -15.54 -10.74 3.58
CA LYS A 87 -16.35 -10.29 2.43
C LYS A 87 -17.49 -11.25 2.15
N ARG A 88 -17.21 -12.55 2.11
CA ARG A 88 -18.23 -13.59 1.89
C ARG A 88 -19.29 -13.58 2.99
N ASN A 89 -18.90 -13.48 4.26
CA ASN A 89 -19.84 -13.44 5.37
C ASN A 89 -20.72 -12.17 5.31
N ARG A 90 -20.13 -10.99 5.08
CA ARG A 90 -20.87 -9.73 4.90
C ARG A 90 -21.86 -9.81 3.73
N MET A 91 -21.44 -10.38 2.59
CA MET A 91 -22.31 -10.61 1.43
C MET A 91 -23.52 -11.50 1.77
N LEU A 92 -23.30 -12.63 2.47
CA LEU A 92 -24.38 -13.55 2.85
C LEU A 92 -25.38 -12.92 3.83
N ASN A 93 -24.93 -11.95 4.64
CA ASN A 93 -25.77 -11.21 5.58
C ASN A 93 -26.32 -9.90 5.00
N GLY A 94 -26.09 -9.58 3.73
CA GLY A 94 -26.56 -8.35 3.09
C GLY A 94 -25.93 -7.05 3.64
N ILE A 95 -24.74 -7.14 4.25
CA ILE A 95 -24.05 -5.98 4.86
C ILE A 95 -23.19 -5.28 3.81
N HIS A 96 -23.54 -4.04 3.47
CA HIS A 96 -22.79 -3.17 2.55
C HIS A 96 -22.06 -2.04 3.31
N PRO A 97 -20.87 -1.61 2.83
CA PRO A 97 -20.09 -2.19 1.74
C PRO A 97 -19.51 -3.58 2.11
N PHE A 98 -19.29 -4.45 1.12
CA PHE A 98 -18.83 -5.83 1.38
C PHE A 98 -17.40 -5.92 1.92
N LEU A 99 -16.57 -4.93 1.59
CA LEU A 99 -15.31 -4.66 2.27
C LEU A 99 -15.51 -3.37 3.08
N PRO A 100 -15.07 -3.31 4.33
CA PRO A 100 -15.20 -2.11 5.15
C PRO A 100 -14.23 -1.03 4.70
N ASP A 101 -14.60 0.21 5.02
CA ASP A 101 -13.74 1.37 4.85
C ASP A 101 -12.55 1.30 5.82
N LYS A 102 -11.49 2.06 5.53
CA LYS A 102 -10.20 1.93 6.22
C LYS A 102 -10.32 2.13 7.73
N GLU A 103 -11.13 3.08 8.15
CA GLU A 103 -11.39 3.45 9.54
C GLU A 103 -12.11 2.32 10.31
N GLU A 104 -12.92 1.52 9.62
CA GLU A 104 -13.71 0.44 10.21
C GLU A 104 -12.95 -0.89 10.28
N ARG A 105 -11.85 -1.03 9.51
CA ARG A 105 -11.12 -2.31 9.36
C ARG A 105 -10.65 -2.88 10.69
N GLU A 106 -10.22 -2.06 11.65
CA GLU A 106 -9.79 -2.54 12.97
C GLU A 106 -10.93 -3.20 13.75
N GLU A 107 -12.11 -2.60 13.72
CA GLU A 107 -13.26 -3.13 14.45
C GLU A 107 -13.82 -4.39 13.77
N VAL A 108 -13.89 -4.38 12.43
CA VAL A 108 -14.25 -5.58 11.66
C VAL A 108 -13.25 -6.71 11.91
N LYS A 109 -11.95 -6.42 12.02
CA LYS A 109 -10.95 -7.43 12.38
C LYS A 109 -11.26 -8.10 13.72
N LYS A 110 -11.63 -7.35 14.74
CA LYS A 110 -12.04 -7.90 16.05
C LYS A 110 -13.31 -8.73 15.96
N GLN A 111 -14.34 -8.21 15.29
CA GLN A 111 -15.63 -8.90 15.11
C GLN A 111 -15.45 -10.26 14.43
N TYR A 112 -14.60 -10.31 13.41
CA TYR A 112 -14.37 -11.50 12.59
C TYR A 112 -13.13 -12.32 13.01
N ALA A 113 -12.52 -12.02 14.16
CA ALA A 113 -11.31 -12.71 14.62
C ALA A 113 -11.47 -14.23 14.75
N HIS A 114 -12.70 -14.70 14.96
CA HIS A 114 -13.02 -16.14 14.98
C HIS A 114 -12.72 -16.83 13.64
N LEU A 115 -12.75 -16.13 12.50
CA LEU A 115 -12.43 -16.66 11.17
C LEU A 115 -10.94 -16.97 10.95
N LEU A 116 -10.07 -16.55 11.87
CA LEU A 116 -8.63 -16.85 11.84
C LEU A 116 -8.29 -18.24 12.40
N LYS A 117 -9.24 -18.93 13.05
CA LYS A 117 -9.02 -20.19 13.76
C LYS A 117 -9.13 -21.46 12.90
N ASP A 118 -9.35 -21.32 11.57
CA ASP A 118 -9.38 -22.41 10.58
C ASP A 118 -8.47 -22.22 9.35
#